data_AF-A0A3D9B4V2-F1
#
_entry.id   AF-A0A3D9B4V2-F1
#
_cell.length_a   1.000
_cell.length_b   1.000
_cell.length_c   1.000
_cell.angle_alpha   90.00
_cell.angle_beta   90.00
_cell.angle_gamma   90.00
#
_symmetry.space_group_name_H-M   'P 1'
#
loop_
_entity.id
_entity.type
_entity.pdbx_description
1 polymer ?
#
loop_
_entity_poly.entity_id
_entity_poly.type
_entity_poly.pdbx_seq_one_letter_code
_entity_poly.pdbx_strand_id
1 'polypeptide(L)' 'MVLSGFAFAQESSDNPFVYDNGATELQEEDVLPGNPGDPLPAPIDDYIPTLLIIAVAFTIAYANKKKTA' A
#
# COMPACT_ATOMS: atom_id res chain seq x y z
N MET A 1 -22.64 10.47 -38.55
CA MET A 1 -21.89 9.24 -38.89
C MET A 1 -20.80 9.08 -37.84
N VAL A 2 -21.01 8.20 -36.86
CA VAL A 2 -19.98 7.83 -35.89
C VAL A 2 -19.37 6.54 -36.43
N LEU A 3 -18.08 6.61 -36.76
CA LEU A 3 -17.32 5.53 -37.36
C LEU A 3 -17.02 4.49 -36.29
N SER A 4 -17.86 3.45 -36.21
CA SER A 4 -17.67 2.27 -35.35
C SER A 4 -16.47 1.44 -35.84
N GLY A 5 -15.26 1.93 -35.58
CA GLY A 5 -14.00 1.27 -35.96
C GLY A 5 -13.41 0.32 -34.92
N PHE A 6 -13.97 0.26 -33.71
CA PHE A 6 -13.40 -0.52 -32.61
C PHE A 6 -14.03 -1.91 -32.42
N ALA A 7 -15.13 -2.22 -33.12
CA ALA A 7 -15.85 -3.48 -32.93
C ALA A 7 -15.31 -4.65 -33.77
N PHE A 8 -14.64 -4.39 -34.89
CA PHE A 8 -14.18 -5.45 -35.82
C PHE A 8 -12.78 -5.98 -35.53
N ALA A 9 -12.00 -5.33 -34.64
CA ALA A 9 -10.62 -5.71 -34.38
C ALA A 9 -10.46 -6.78 -33.27
N GLN A 10 -11.50 -7.03 -32.47
CA GLN A 10 -11.43 -7.99 -31.37
C GLN A 10 -11.89 -9.40 -31.75
N GLU A 11 -12.71 -9.55 -32.80
CA GLU A 11 -13.31 -10.83 -33.19
C GLU A 11 -12.30 -11.83 -33.78
N SER A 12 -11.17 -11.36 -34.33
CA SER A 12 -10.18 -12.19 -35.03
C SER A 12 -8.84 -12.33 -34.31
N SER A 13 -8.79 -12.06 -32.99
CA SER A 13 -7.60 -12.27 -32.18
C SER A 13 -7.47 -13.75 -31.80
N ASP A 14 -6.81 -14.53 -32.67
CA ASP A 14 -6.34 -15.91 -32.42
C ASP A 14 -5.16 -15.92 -31.42
N ASN A 15 -5.39 -15.33 -30.25
CA ASN A 15 -4.44 -15.28 -29.16
C ASN A 15 -4.71 -16.46 -28.22
N PRO A 16 -3.81 -17.45 -28.14
CA PRO A 16 -3.99 -18.63 -27.30
C PRO A 16 -3.98 -18.31 -25.79
N PHE A 17 -3.70 -17.06 -25.42
CA PHE A 17 -3.70 -16.58 -24.03
C PHE A 17 -4.94 -15.76 -23.66
N VAL A 18 -5.98 -15.72 -24.50
CA VAL A 18 -7.29 -15.19 -24.07
C VAL A 18 -7.99 -16.26 -23.26
N TYR A 19 -7.86 -16.16 -21.95
CA TYR A 19 -8.58 -17.03 -21.02
C TYR A 19 -10.03 -16.57 -20.94
N ASP A 20 -10.97 -17.50 -21.12
CA ASP A 20 -12.37 -17.30 -20.80
C ASP A 20 -12.46 -17.03 -19.30
N ASN A 21 -12.74 -15.78 -18.91
CA ASN A 21 -12.82 -15.36 -17.50
C ASN A 21 -14.17 -15.81 -16.92
N GLY A 22 -14.44 -17.12 -17.01
CA GLY A 22 -15.49 -17.79 -16.29
C GLY A 22 -15.01 -18.08 -14.86
N ALA A 23 -15.82 -17.67 -13.90
CA ALA A 23 -15.67 -17.82 -12.46
C ALA A 23 -14.90 -16.71 -11.73
N THR A 24 -15.71 -15.91 -11.07
CA THR A 24 -15.45 -15.14 -9.86
C THR A 24 -14.76 -16.00 -8.80
N GLU A 25 -13.46 -16.19 -8.90
CA GLU A 25 -12.67 -16.64 -7.76
C GLU A 25 -12.11 -15.39 -7.08
N LEU A 26 -12.61 -15.14 -5.88
CA LEU A 26 -12.01 -14.20 -4.94
C LEU A 26 -10.58 -14.70 -4.69
N GLN A 27 -9.63 -14.12 -5.43
CA GLN A 27 -8.21 -14.37 -5.22
C GLN A 27 -7.92 -14.02 -3.77
N GLU A 28 -7.49 -15.03 -2.99
CA GLU A 28 -6.92 -14.80 -1.67
C GLU A 28 -5.82 -13.76 -1.84
N GLU A 29 -5.86 -12.72 -1.02
CA GLU A 29 -4.97 -11.57 -1.12
C GLU A 29 -3.54 -12.04 -0.80
N ASP A 30 -2.78 -12.37 -1.85
CA ASP A 30 -1.38 -12.73 -1.73
C ASP A 30 -0.65 -11.56 -1.05
N VAL A 31 -0.01 -11.83 0.09
CA VAL A 31 0.77 -10.83 0.84
C VAL A 31 2.04 -10.52 0.05
N LEU A 32 1.91 -9.61 -0.93
CA LEU A 32 3.00 -9.11 -1.74
C LEU A 32 3.82 -8.09 -0.92
N PRO A 33 5.15 -8.03 -1.09
CA PRO A 33 5.96 -7.00 -0.45
C PRO A 33 5.52 -5.60 -0.94
N GLY A 34 4.90 -4.83 -0.04
CA GLY A 34 4.64 -3.40 -0.15
C GLY A 34 3.90 -2.98 -1.43
N ASN A 35 2.61 -3.26 -1.52
CA ASN A 35 1.79 -2.77 -2.62
C ASN A 35 1.68 -1.24 -2.54
N PRO A 36 2.12 -0.46 -3.55
CA PRO A 36 2.03 0.99 -3.51
C PRO A 36 0.56 1.42 -3.50
N GLY A 37 0.13 2.04 -2.40
CA GLY A 37 -1.25 2.49 -2.18
C GLY A 37 -1.85 1.98 -0.87
N ASP A 38 -1.33 0.88 -0.32
CA ASP A 38 -1.73 0.35 0.98
C ASP A 38 -0.52 -0.32 1.68
N PRO A 39 0.38 0.48 2.29
CA PRO A 39 1.52 -0.07 3.00
C PRO A 39 1.03 -0.82 4.24
N LEU A 40 1.32 -2.12 4.31
CA LEU A 40 1.13 -2.89 5.53
C LEU A 40 1.88 -2.20 6.69
N PRO A 41 1.30 -2.16 7.91
CA PRO A 41 1.98 -1.62 9.08
C PRO A 41 3.33 -2.30 9.25
N ALA A 42 4.38 -1.51 9.36
CA ALA A 42 5.73 -2.02 9.51
C ALA A 42 5.95 -2.41 10.97
N PRO A 43 6.78 -3.44 11.28
CA PRO A 43 7.08 -3.82 12.66
C PRO A 43 7.67 -2.70 13.53
N ILE A 44 8.15 -1.61 12.91
CA ILE A 44 8.64 -0.42 13.62
C ILE A 44 7.50 0.42 14.22
N ASP A 45 6.31 0.35 13.66
CA ASP A 45 5.17 1.17 14.04
C ASP A 45 4.68 0.84 15.47
N ASP A 46 4.89 -0.41 15.91
CA ASP A 46 4.60 -0.87 17.27
C ASP A 46 5.39 -0.10 18.35
N TYR A 47 6.53 0.49 17.99
CA TYR A 47 7.38 1.23 18.92
C TYR A 47 7.07 2.73 19.00
N ILE A 48 6.16 3.25 18.16
CA ILE A 48 5.81 4.68 18.13
C ILE A 48 5.41 5.22 19.52
N PRO A 49 4.55 4.54 20.32
CA PRO A 49 4.19 5.03 21.65
C PRO A 49 5.39 5.15 22.59
N THR A 50 6.29 4.16 22.55
CA THR A 50 7.50 4.13 23.38
C THR A 50 8.47 5.24 22.98
N LEU A 51 8.68 5.45 21.68
CA LEU A 51 9.54 6.52 21.17
C LEU A 51 9.01 7.90 21.55
N LEU A 52 7.70 8.11 21.53
CA LEU A 52 7.07 9.34 21.99
C LEU A 52 7.38 9.62 23.46
N ILE A 53 7.22 8.62 24.33
CA ILE A 53 7.50 8.75 25.77
C ILE A 53 8.96 9.13 26.00
N ILE A 54 9.88 8.46 25.30
CA ILE A 54 11.32 8.73 25.38
C ILE A 54 11.61 10.19 24.96
N ALA A 55 11.03 10.65 23.86
CA ALA A 55 11.21 12.02 23.39
C ALA A 55 10.72 13.05 24.42
N VAL A 56 9.55 12.83 25.03
CA VAL A 56 9.00 13.70 26.09
C VAL A 56 9.92 13.71 27.31
N ALA A 57 10.43 12.55 27.74
CA ALA A 57 11.35 12.46 28.86
C ALA A 57 12.64 13.28 28.61
N PHE A 58 13.24 13.15 27.42
CA PHE A 58 14.43 13.89 27.05
C PHE A 58 14.20 15.41 26.98
N THR A 59 13.08 15.83 26.41
CA THR A 59 12.76 17.27 26.31
C THR A 59 12.60 17.91 27.69
N ILE A 60 11.90 17.26 28.61
CA ILE A 60 11.75 17.74 29.99
C ILE A 60 13.09 17.77 30.72
N ALA A 61 13.87 16.68 30.63
CA ALA A 61 15.18 16.60 31.28
C ALA A 61 16.12 17.72 30.79
N TYR A 62 16.13 17.99 29.49
CA TYR A 62 16.94 19.07 28.91
C TYR A 62 16.44 20.46 29.33
N ALA A 63 15.13 20.69 29.30
CA ALA A 63 14.54 21.96 29.73
C ALA A 63 14.85 22.28 31.20
N ASN A 64 14.81 21.26 32.07
CA ASN A 64 15.14 21.41 33.49
C ASN A 64 16.64 21.64 33.71
N LYS A 65 17.51 21.02 32.91
CA LYS A 65 18.95 21.31 32.94
C LYS A 65 19.24 22.80 32.68
N LYS A 66 18.51 23.42 31.75
CA LYS A 66 18.69 24.84 31.39
C LYS A 66 18.16 25.82 32.45
N LYS A 67 17.23 25.39 33.31
CA LYS A 67 16.71 26.20 34.43
C LYS A 67 17.61 26.20 35.66
N THR A 68 18.49 25.21 35.79
CA THR A 68 19.32 25.00 36.98
C THR A 68 20.77 25.45 36.75
N ALA A 69 21.08 26.01 35.58
CA ALA A 69 22.38 26.55 35.19
C ALA A 69 22.33 28.08 35.12
#